data_AF-A0A1V5X9A4-F1
#
_entry.id   AF-A0A1V5X9A4-F1
#
_cell.length_a   1.000
_cell.length_b   1.000
_cell.length_c   1.000
_cell.angle_alpha   90.00
_cell.angle_beta   90.00
_cell.angle_gamma   90.00
#
_symmetry.space_group_name_H-M   'P 1'
#
loop_
_entity.id
_entity.type
_entity.pdbx_description
1 polymer ?
#
loop_
_entity_poly.entity_id
_entity_poly.type
_entity_poly.pdbx_seq_one_letter_code
_entity_poly.pdbx_strand_id
1 'polypeptide(L)'
;MRAWVVSAVMLMGAYGLWMSSGIHREAPLVEHRGMTAGVVAMENEVALAPDDAQKLSSLCQAYLQRNAPGLALAAIHRAPSMVQQQPEIQHLWAKALLYEGQASEALDKQRFVLAACEKQECSAWLVASAARQEAFLSALVDGGVEDVFRNPGQAFEAYRLISGPMVTVMDSERQTVQ
;
A
#
# COMPACT_ATOMS: atom_id res chain seq x y z
N MET A 1 54.46 17.50 17.78
CA MET A 1 53.80 16.37 18.51
C MET A 1 52.29 16.50 18.60
N ARG A 2 51.68 17.63 19.01
CA ARG A 2 50.20 17.76 19.12
C ARG A 2 49.42 17.48 17.82
N ALA A 3 49.91 17.91 16.66
CA ALA A 3 49.23 17.69 15.37
C ALA A 3 49.11 16.19 14.99
N TRP A 4 50.13 15.39 15.32
CA TRP A 4 50.13 13.95 15.05
C TRP A 4 49.11 13.19 15.90
N VAL A 5 48.90 13.64 17.15
CA VAL A 5 47.93 13.02 18.05
C VAL A 5 46.49 13.26 17.56
N VAL A 6 46.21 14.47 17.04
CA VAL A 6 44.86 14.80 16.53
C VAL A 6 44.53 14.00 15.27
N SER A 7 45.47 13.85 14.33
CA SER A 7 45.28 13.04 13.13
C SER A 7 45.07 11.56 13.46
N ALA A 8 45.79 11.03 14.45
CA ALA A 8 45.62 9.65 14.89
C ALA A 8 44.23 9.39 15.49
N VAL A 9 43.71 10.31 16.31
CA VAL A 9 42.38 10.18 16.93
C VAL A 9 41.26 10.27 15.88
N MET A 10 41.37 11.18 14.90
CA MET A 10 40.40 11.28 13.81
C MET A 10 40.37 10.02 12.92
N LEU A 11 41.54 9.47 12.58
CA LEU A 11 41.62 8.23 11.79
C LEU A 11 41.05 7.03 12.55
N MET A 12 41.29 6.93 13.87
CA MET A 12 40.70 5.87 14.70
C MET A 12 39.18 6.00 14.78
N GLY A 13 38.64 7.21 14.89
CA GLY A 13 37.20 7.46 14.90
C GLY A 13 36.54 7.09 13.55
N ALA A 14 37.14 7.51 12.43
CA ALA A 14 36.66 7.15 11.10
C ALA A 14 36.74 5.64 10.85
N TYR A 15 37.81 4.98 11.32
CA TYR A 15 37.97 3.53 11.19
C TYR A 15 36.96 2.76 12.06
N GLY A 16 36.67 3.25 13.28
CA GLY A 16 35.63 2.69 14.14
C GLY A 16 34.24 2.84 13.54
N LEU A 17 33.94 3.99 12.93
CA LEU A 17 32.67 4.23 12.23
C LEU A 17 32.54 3.36 10.97
N TRP A 18 33.63 3.16 10.23
CA TRP A 18 33.65 2.29 9.06
C TRP A 18 33.48 0.81 9.43
N MET A 19 34.13 0.34 10.49
CA MET A 19 33.92 -1.00 11.05
C MET A 19 32.49 -1.20 11.59
N SER A 20 31.89 -0.15 12.15
CA SER A 20 30.48 -0.13 12.55
C SER A 20 29.51 -0.12 11.35
N SER A 21 29.94 0.32 10.18
CA SER A 21 29.11 0.36 8.96
C SER A 21 29.10 -0.97 8.20
N GLY A 22 29.99 -1.90 8.56
CA GLY A 22 29.99 -3.26 8.05
C GLY A 22 29.11 -4.16 8.89
N ILE A 23 28.12 -4.79 8.26
CA ILE A 23 27.27 -5.87 8.80
C ILE A 23 25.99 -5.40 9.51
N HIS A 24 25.24 -4.48 8.91
CA HIS A 24 23.87 -4.90 8.60
C HIS A 24 23.99 -5.72 7.32
N ARG A 25 24.31 -7.01 7.47
CA ARG A 25 23.90 -7.97 6.44
C ARG A 25 22.42 -7.69 6.27
N GLU A 26 22.03 -7.28 5.07
CA GLU A 26 20.67 -7.42 4.61
C GLU A 26 20.32 -8.86 4.96
N ALA A 27 19.61 -9.07 6.09
CA ALA A 27 18.91 -10.32 6.29
C ALA A 27 18.14 -10.47 4.99
N PRO A 28 18.25 -11.61 4.27
CA PRO A 28 17.50 -11.79 3.05
C PRO A 28 16.04 -11.51 3.41
N LEU A 29 15.54 -10.31 3.04
CA LEU A 29 14.17 -9.88 3.33
C LEU A 29 13.18 -10.80 2.64
N VAL A 30 13.70 -11.59 1.70
CA VAL A 30 13.09 -12.77 1.14
C VAL A 30 13.84 -14.00 1.67
N GLU A 31 13.45 -14.53 2.84
CA GLU A 31 13.47 -15.98 2.92
C GLU A 31 12.66 -16.45 1.71
N HIS A 32 13.28 -17.27 0.86
CA HIS A 32 12.63 -17.99 -0.24
C HIS A 32 11.48 -18.91 0.24
N ARG A 33 11.02 -18.79 1.50
CA ARG A 33 9.75 -19.30 2.02
C ARG A 33 8.63 -18.39 1.57
N GLY A 34 8.30 -18.41 0.29
CA GLY A 34 7.01 -17.86 -0.09
C GLY A 34 6.85 -17.58 -1.55
N MET A 35 7.83 -16.97 -2.23
CA MET A 35 7.72 -16.68 -3.67
C MET A 35 7.60 -17.99 -4.43
N THR A 36 6.36 -18.37 -4.68
CA THR A 36 6.02 -19.54 -5.48
C THR A 36 6.45 -19.23 -6.91
N ALA A 37 6.80 -20.27 -7.68
CA ALA A 37 7.09 -20.15 -9.10
C ALA A 37 6.05 -19.29 -9.88
N GLY A 38 4.83 -19.16 -9.36
CA GLY A 38 3.79 -18.29 -9.89
C GLY A 38 4.10 -16.78 -9.85
N VAL A 39 4.72 -16.23 -8.79
CA VAL A 39 5.03 -14.78 -8.76
C VAL A 39 6.13 -14.46 -9.77
N VAL A 40 7.16 -15.31 -9.84
CA VAL A 40 8.24 -15.16 -10.82
C VAL A 40 7.70 -15.24 -12.25
N ALA A 41 6.72 -16.11 -12.52
CA ALA A 41 6.05 -16.15 -13.81
C ALA A 41 5.31 -14.84 -14.11
N MET A 42 4.56 -14.28 -13.15
CA MET A 42 3.87 -13.00 -13.31
C MET A 42 4.84 -11.82 -13.52
N GLU A 43 5.98 -11.79 -12.82
CA GLU A 43 7.03 -10.79 -13.03
C GLU A 43 7.55 -10.82 -14.46
N ASN A 44 7.79 -12.02 -14.99
CA ASN A 44 8.22 -12.20 -16.38
C ASN A 44 7.12 -11.79 -17.37
N GLU A 45 5.86 -12.13 -17.10
CA GLU A 45 4.72 -11.73 -17.94
C GLU A 45 4.55 -10.22 -18.01
N VAL A 46 4.72 -9.50 -16.90
CA VAL A 46 4.71 -8.03 -16.85
C VAL A 46 5.92 -7.45 -17.58
N ALA A 47 7.11 -8.04 -17.42
CA ALA A 47 8.31 -7.59 -18.13
C ALA A 47 8.17 -7.74 -19.66
N LEU A 48 7.48 -8.77 -20.13
CA LEU A 48 7.19 -9.00 -21.55
C LEU A 48 6.06 -8.12 -22.10
N ALA A 49 5.20 -7.59 -21.23
CA ALA A 49 4.04 -6.77 -21.61
C ALA A 49 3.83 -5.61 -20.62
N PRO A 50 4.72 -4.60 -20.61
CA PRO A 50 4.67 -3.51 -19.63
C PRO A 50 3.45 -2.59 -19.77
N ASP A 51 2.82 -2.57 -20.95
CA ASP A 51 1.60 -1.79 -21.23
C ASP A 51 0.31 -2.52 -20.80
N ASP A 52 0.40 -3.76 -20.32
CA ASP A 52 -0.74 -4.57 -19.91
C ASP A 52 -1.06 -4.39 -18.41
N ALA A 53 -2.05 -3.55 -18.13
CA ALA A 53 -2.49 -3.28 -16.77
C ALA A 53 -3.12 -4.48 -16.05
N GLN A 54 -3.66 -5.46 -16.78
CA GLN A 54 -4.26 -6.63 -16.15
C GLN A 54 -3.17 -7.53 -15.56
N LYS A 55 -2.05 -7.69 -16.26
CA LYS A 55 -0.88 -8.41 -15.75
C LYS A 55 -0.26 -7.68 -14.56
N LEU A 56 -0.10 -6.36 -14.68
CA LEU A 56 0.43 -5.56 -13.57
C LEU A 56 -0.47 -5.62 -12.33
N SER A 57 -1.79 -5.51 -12.50
CA SER A 57 -2.73 -5.58 -11.37
C SER A 57 -2.67 -6.94 -10.67
N SER A 58 -2.57 -8.03 -11.44
CA SER A 58 -2.40 -9.39 -10.91
C SER A 58 -1.10 -9.54 -10.10
N LEU A 59 0.01 -9.03 -10.62
CA LEU A 59 1.30 -9.03 -9.93
C LEU A 59 1.25 -8.20 -8.63
N CYS A 60 0.71 -6.98 -8.69
CA CYS A 60 0.55 -6.11 -7.52
C CYS A 60 -0.35 -6.75 -6.46
N GLN A 61 -1.45 -7.39 -6.86
CA GLN A 61 -2.30 -8.13 -5.94
C GLN A 61 -1.55 -9.31 -5.29
N ALA A 62 -0.74 -10.04 -6.05
CA ALA A 62 0.08 -11.12 -5.51
C ALA A 62 1.11 -10.60 -4.49
N TYR A 63 1.74 -9.45 -4.74
CA TYR A 63 2.64 -8.81 -3.77
C TYR A 63 1.90 -8.37 -2.50
N LEU A 64 0.73 -7.75 -2.62
CA LEU A 64 -0.07 -7.32 -1.46
C LEU A 64 -0.55 -8.50 -0.61
N GLN A 65 -1.00 -9.59 -1.24
CA GLN A 65 -1.38 -10.83 -0.53
C GLN A 65 -0.23 -11.45 0.28
N ARG A 66 1.01 -11.09 -0.06
CA ARG A 66 2.25 -11.57 0.58
C ARG A 66 2.83 -10.55 1.55
N ASN A 67 2.10 -9.49 1.88
CA ASN A 67 2.57 -8.38 2.70
C ASN A 67 3.88 -7.78 2.14
N ALA A 68 3.99 -7.66 0.81
CA ALA A 68 5.10 -6.99 0.12
C ALA A 68 4.65 -5.69 -0.59
N PRO A 69 4.08 -4.71 0.15
CA PRO A 69 3.57 -3.45 -0.41
C PRO A 69 4.63 -2.64 -1.15
N GLY A 70 5.85 -2.55 -0.64
CA GLY A 70 6.97 -1.89 -1.35
C GLY A 70 7.28 -2.49 -2.73
N LEU A 71 7.12 -3.80 -2.93
CA LEU A 71 7.28 -4.42 -4.26
C LEU A 71 6.13 -4.04 -5.20
N ALA A 72 4.89 -3.98 -4.69
CA ALA A 72 3.75 -3.49 -5.46
C ALA A 72 3.96 -2.03 -5.89
N LEU A 73 4.39 -1.15 -4.99
CA LEU A 73 4.72 0.24 -5.31
C LEU A 73 5.83 0.32 -6.36
N ALA A 74 6.92 -0.43 -6.18
CA ALA A 74 8.03 -0.44 -7.13
C ALA A 74 7.61 -0.94 -8.53
N ALA A 75 6.69 -1.91 -8.61
CA ALA A 75 6.13 -2.36 -9.88
C ALA A 75 5.26 -1.27 -10.54
N ILE A 76 4.39 -0.62 -9.78
CA ILE A 76 3.53 0.47 -10.27
C ILE A 76 4.35 1.66 -10.75
N HIS A 77 5.37 2.08 -10.01
CA HIS A 77 6.23 3.20 -10.37
C HIS A 77 7.02 2.97 -11.68
N ARG A 78 7.36 1.71 -11.99
CA ARG A 78 8.06 1.36 -13.23
C ARG A 78 7.12 1.21 -14.43
N ALA A 79 5.82 1.11 -14.21
CA ALA A 79 4.85 0.94 -15.28
C ALA A 79 4.73 2.23 -16.12
N PRO A 80 4.36 2.13 -17.41
CA PRO A 80 4.05 3.28 -18.25
C PRO A 80 2.96 4.18 -17.64
N SER A 81 3.03 5.49 -17.86
CA SER A 81 2.07 6.44 -17.27
C SER A 81 0.62 6.14 -17.63
N MET A 82 0.37 5.64 -18.84
CA MET A 82 -0.97 5.22 -19.28
C MET A 82 -1.52 4.04 -18.48
N VAL A 83 -0.66 3.11 -18.05
CA VAL A 83 -1.04 1.98 -17.19
C VAL A 83 -1.24 2.45 -15.76
N GLN A 84 -0.34 3.32 -15.26
CA GLN A 84 -0.47 3.89 -13.93
C GLN A 84 -1.80 4.59 -13.72
N GLN A 85 -2.32 5.28 -14.74
CA GLN A 85 -3.58 6.04 -14.66
C GLN A 85 -4.85 5.16 -14.68
N GLN A 86 -4.74 3.84 -14.87
CA GLN A 86 -5.91 2.97 -14.86
C GLN A 86 -6.50 2.85 -13.44
N PRO A 87 -7.84 2.91 -13.27
CA PRO A 87 -8.48 2.89 -11.96
C PRO A 87 -8.12 1.65 -11.12
N GLU A 88 -7.99 0.48 -11.73
CA GLU A 88 -7.60 -0.76 -11.06
C GLU A 88 -6.19 -0.65 -10.45
N ILE A 89 -5.26 -0.04 -11.19
CA ILE A 89 -3.88 0.18 -10.73
C ILE A 89 -3.86 1.22 -9.61
N GLN A 90 -4.61 2.31 -9.74
CA GLN A 90 -4.72 3.35 -8.72
C GLN A 90 -5.34 2.81 -7.42
N HIS A 91 -6.32 1.90 -7.51
CA HIS A 91 -6.88 1.23 -6.33
C HIS A 91 -5.84 0.35 -5.61
N LEU A 92 -5.05 -0.43 -6.36
CA LEU A 92 -3.95 -1.22 -5.79
C LEU A 92 -2.84 -0.34 -5.23
N TRP A 93 -2.57 0.80 -5.86
CA TRP A 93 -1.63 1.81 -5.37
C TRP A 93 -2.09 2.37 -4.02
N ALA A 94 -3.36 2.76 -3.89
CA ALA A 94 -3.94 3.23 -2.63
C ALA A 94 -3.77 2.19 -1.51
N LYS A 95 -4.02 0.91 -1.82
CA LYS A 95 -3.80 -0.17 -0.85
C LYS A 95 -2.33 -0.27 -0.44
N ALA A 96 -1.41 -0.28 -1.39
CA ALA A 96 0.02 -0.38 -1.08
C ALA A 96 0.53 0.81 -0.24
N LEU A 97 0.10 2.04 -0.55
CA LEU A 97 0.42 3.24 0.23
C LEU A 97 -0.10 3.16 1.67
N LEU A 98 -1.33 2.68 1.86
CA LEU A 98 -1.87 2.47 3.20
C LEU A 98 -1.01 1.49 4.01
N TYR A 99 -0.52 0.41 3.39
CA TYR A 99 0.37 -0.54 4.05
C TYR A 99 1.75 0.04 4.42
N GLU A 100 2.23 1.03 3.66
CA GLU A 100 3.46 1.77 3.96
C GLU A 100 3.23 2.94 4.95
N GLY A 101 1.99 3.10 5.43
CA GLY A 101 1.63 4.16 6.36
C GLY A 101 1.62 5.54 5.72
N GLN A 102 1.10 5.64 4.49
CA GLN A 102 0.86 6.89 3.74
C GLN A 102 -0.65 7.05 3.47
N ALA A 103 -1.47 7.16 4.53
CA ALA A 103 -2.93 7.25 4.43
C ALA A 103 -3.42 8.46 3.61
N SER A 104 -2.76 9.62 3.73
CA SER A 104 -3.12 10.83 2.98
C SER A 104 -2.95 10.65 1.47
N GLU A 105 -1.79 10.15 1.04
CA GLU A 105 -1.54 9.83 -0.37
C GLU A 105 -2.46 8.71 -0.87
N ALA A 106 -2.72 7.70 -0.04
CA ALA A 106 -3.66 6.63 -0.36
C ALA A 106 -5.08 7.17 -0.61
N LEU A 107 -5.53 8.16 0.18
CA LEU A 107 -6.83 8.80 0.02
C LEU A 107 -6.94 9.52 -1.33
N ASP A 108 -5.91 10.25 -1.74
CA ASP A 108 -5.88 10.93 -3.04
C ASP A 108 -5.99 9.94 -4.21
N LYS A 109 -5.24 8.83 -4.15
CA LYS A 109 -5.34 7.75 -5.14
C LYS A 109 -6.75 7.16 -5.17
N GLN A 110 -7.37 6.95 -4.02
CA GLN A 110 -8.69 6.36 -3.93
C GLN A 110 -9.80 7.29 -4.47
N ARG A 111 -9.68 8.61 -4.22
CA ARG A 111 -10.56 9.63 -4.80
C ARG A 111 -10.40 9.71 -6.32
N PHE A 112 -9.17 9.59 -6.82
CA PHE A 112 -8.93 9.50 -8.27
C PHE A 112 -9.69 8.31 -8.89
N VAL A 113 -9.66 7.13 -8.26
CA VAL A 113 -10.39 5.94 -8.76
C VAL A 113 -11.88 6.24 -8.90
N LEU A 114 -12.51 6.80 -7.87
CA LEU A 114 -13.94 7.11 -7.90
C LEU A 114 -14.27 8.15 -8.99
N ALA A 115 -13.49 9.24 -9.07
CA ALA A 115 -13.68 10.27 -10.08
C ALA A 115 -13.43 9.78 -11.52
N ALA A 116 -12.54 8.80 -11.71
CA ALA A 116 -12.33 8.16 -13.00
C ALA A 116 -13.51 7.26 -13.37
N CYS A 117 -14.00 6.45 -12.42
CA CYS A 117 -15.13 5.55 -12.62
C CYS A 117 -16.49 6.26 -12.81
N GLU A 118 -16.59 7.55 -12.50
CA GLU A 118 -17.73 8.38 -12.91
C GLU A 118 -17.72 8.72 -14.41
N LYS A 119 -16.52 8.76 -15.02
CA LYS A 119 -16.31 9.17 -16.42
C LYS A 119 -16.22 8.00 -17.39
N GLN A 120 -15.89 6.81 -16.89
CA GLN A 120 -15.75 5.59 -17.68
C GLN A 120 -16.40 4.41 -16.96
N GLU A 121 -16.78 3.39 -17.72
CA GLU A 121 -17.36 2.18 -17.13
C GLU A 121 -16.32 1.42 -16.29
N CYS A 122 -16.57 1.32 -14.99
CA CYS A 122 -15.82 0.48 -14.06
C CYS A 122 -16.69 -0.68 -13.58
N SER A 123 -16.05 -1.75 -13.10
CA SER A 123 -16.81 -2.84 -12.46
C SER A 123 -17.50 -2.36 -11.18
N ALA A 124 -18.72 -2.84 -10.93
CA ALA A 124 -19.46 -2.52 -9.70
C ALA A 124 -18.67 -2.89 -8.43
N TRP A 125 -17.88 -3.98 -8.51
CA TRP A 125 -16.99 -4.39 -7.43
C TRP A 125 -15.91 -3.34 -7.15
N LEU A 126 -15.24 -2.81 -8.18
CA LEU A 126 -14.20 -1.79 -8.01
C LEU A 126 -14.77 -0.54 -7.37
N VAL A 127 -15.93 -0.05 -7.83
CA VAL A 127 -16.58 1.15 -7.29
C VAL A 127 -16.96 0.94 -5.82
N ALA A 128 -17.58 -0.20 -5.48
CA ALA A 128 -17.97 -0.50 -4.10
C ALA A 128 -16.76 -0.65 -3.17
N SER A 129 -15.71 -1.35 -3.61
CA SER A 129 -14.45 -1.51 -2.87
C SER A 129 -13.76 -0.16 -2.66
N ALA A 130 -13.69 0.64 -3.71
CA ALA A 130 -13.12 1.98 -3.73
C ALA A 130 -13.82 2.92 -2.74
N ALA A 131 -15.15 2.97 -2.78
CA ALA A 131 -15.95 3.84 -1.90
C ALA A 131 -15.77 3.47 -0.43
N ARG A 132 -15.77 2.17 -0.11
CA ARG A 132 -15.53 1.71 1.26
C ARG A 132 -14.13 2.09 1.74
N GLN A 133 -13.12 1.92 0.89
CA GLN A 133 -11.75 2.26 1.23
C GLN A 133 -11.55 3.77 1.36
N GLU A 134 -12.20 4.59 0.54
CA GLU A 134 -12.18 6.05 0.63
C GLU A 134 -12.73 6.53 1.98
N ALA A 135 -13.90 6.02 2.39
CA ALA A 135 -14.49 6.37 3.67
C ALA A 135 -13.57 6.02 4.84
N PHE A 136 -12.92 4.85 4.80
CA PHE A 136 -11.93 4.46 5.80
C PHE A 136 -10.71 5.38 5.83
N LEU A 137 -10.14 5.67 4.67
CA LEU A 137 -8.97 6.54 4.54
C LEU A 137 -9.29 7.99 4.96
N SER A 138 -10.47 8.51 4.64
CA SER A 138 -10.92 9.82 5.10
C SER A 138 -10.98 9.86 6.63
N ALA A 139 -11.57 8.85 7.26
CA ALA A 139 -11.64 8.79 8.72
C ALA A 139 -10.25 8.71 9.38
N LEU A 140 -9.27 8.03 8.75
CA LEU A 140 -7.89 8.02 9.22
C LEU A 140 -7.24 9.41 9.12
N VAL A 141 -7.35 10.05 7.96
CA VAL A 141 -6.76 11.37 7.70
C VAL A 141 -7.38 12.45 8.59
N ASP A 142 -8.71 12.44 8.76
CA ASP A 142 -9.43 13.35 9.65
C ASP A 142 -9.02 13.16 11.12
N GLY A 143 -8.66 11.93 11.50
CA GLY A 143 -8.09 11.59 12.81
C GLY A 143 -6.60 11.87 12.96
N GLY A 144 -5.91 12.34 11.90
CA GLY A 144 -4.46 12.55 11.90
C GLY A 144 -3.63 11.26 11.92
N VAL A 145 -4.21 10.14 11.47
CA VAL A 145 -3.56 8.81 11.45
C VAL A 145 -2.99 8.53 10.07
N GLU A 146 -1.68 8.65 9.93
CA GLU A 146 -0.99 8.37 8.65
C GLU A 146 -0.58 6.89 8.53
N ASP A 147 -0.11 6.30 9.64
CA ASP A 147 0.37 4.92 9.73
C ASP A 147 -0.48 4.12 10.73
N VAL A 148 -1.28 3.20 10.17
CA VAL A 148 -2.20 2.32 10.93
C VAL A 148 -1.48 1.32 11.83
N PHE A 149 -0.23 0.95 11.50
CA PHE A 149 0.56 0.02 12.31
C PHE A 149 1.24 0.73 13.48
N ARG A 150 1.56 2.02 13.35
CA ARG A 150 2.06 2.84 14.47
C ARG A 150 0.95 3.26 15.43
N ASN A 151 -0.28 3.44 14.95
CA ASN A 151 -1.41 3.92 15.75
C ASN A 151 -2.63 2.98 15.67
N PRO A 152 -2.51 1.69 16.06
CA PRO A 152 -3.56 0.70 15.84
C PRO A 152 -4.86 1.01 16.58
N GLY A 153 -4.79 1.65 17.76
CA GLY A 153 -5.98 2.05 18.52
C GLY A 153 -6.80 3.13 17.80
N GLN A 154 -6.14 4.13 17.20
CA GLN A 154 -6.84 5.18 16.45
C GLN A 154 -7.38 4.65 15.12
N ALA A 155 -6.63 3.75 14.46
CA ALA A 155 -7.10 3.08 13.26
C ALA A 155 -8.35 2.22 13.52
N PHE A 156 -8.43 1.56 14.67
CA PHE A 156 -9.63 0.82 15.09
C PHE A 156 -10.84 1.74 15.30
N GLU A 157 -10.65 2.90 15.93
CA GLU A 157 -11.73 3.88 16.11
C GLU A 157 -12.22 4.43 14.76
N ALA A 158 -11.32 4.74 13.83
CA ALA A 158 -11.69 5.13 12.47
C ALA A 158 -12.52 4.05 11.76
N TYR A 159 -12.13 2.77 11.90
CA TYR A 159 -12.89 1.64 11.35
C TYR A 159 -14.29 1.49 11.99
N ARG A 160 -14.39 1.75 13.30
CA ARG A 160 -15.66 1.67 14.03
C ARG A 160 -16.64 2.76 13.59
N LEU A 161 -16.14 3.97 13.32
CA LEU A 161 -16.97 5.09 12.85
C LEU A 161 -17.60 4.81 11.49
N ILE A 162 -16.85 4.23 10.55
CA ILE A 162 -17.39 3.88 9.22
C ILE A 162 -18.31 2.65 9.24
N SER A 163 -18.16 1.78 10.25
CA SER A 163 -18.93 0.53 10.37
C SER A 163 -20.21 0.68 11.23
N GLY A 164 -20.37 1.83 11.90
CA GLY A 164 -21.54 2.15 12.72
C GLY A 164 -22.78 2.53 11.89
N PRO A 165 -23.98 2.37 12.48
CA PRO A 165 -24.89 1.29 12.16
C PRO A 165 -25.40 1.33 10.71
N MET A 166 -24.79 0.52 9.83
CA MET A 166 -25.44 0.04 8.60
C MET A 166 -26.28 -1.22 8.91
N VAL A 167 -27.04 -1.18 10.02
CA VAL A 167 -28.07 -2.18 10.37
C VAL A 167 -29.28 -1.44 10.95
N THR A 168 -29.98 -0.72 10.09
CA THR A 168 -31.42 -0.52 10.19
C THR A 168 -32.04 -1.04 8.89
N VAL A 169 -31.85 -2.34 8.63
CA VAL A 169 -32.58 -3.03 7.56
C VAL A 169 -33.84 -3.63 8.18
N MET A 170 -34.96 -2.97 7.88
CA MET A 170 -36.32 -3.53 7.75
C MET A 170 -36.84 -4.43 8.89
N ASP A 171 -37.51 -3.81 9.86
CA ASP A 171 -38.52 -4.49 10.69
C ASP A 171 -39.82 -3.67 10.74
N SER A 172 -40.34 -3.26 9.56
CA SER A 172 -41.54 -2.41 9.43
C SER A 172 -42.68 -3.00 8.59
N GLU A 173 -42.62 -4.25 8.12
CA GLU A 173 -43.67 -4.82 7.24
C GLU A 173 -44.25 -6.17 7.71
N ARG A 174 -44.21 -6.48 9.01
CA ARG A 174 -44.91 -7.67 9.56
C ARG A 174 -45.85 -7.37 10.72
N GLN A 175 -46.63 -6.30 10.63
CA GLN A 175 -47.78 -6.07 11.51
C GLN A 175 -49.01 -5.53 10.77
N THR A 176 -49.40 -6.14 9.66
CA THR A 176 -50.77 -6.04 9.15
C THR A 176 -51.15 -7.30 8.38
N VAL A 177 -51.52 -8.36 9.10
CA VAL A 177 -52.48 -9.33 8.58
C VAL A 177 -53.50 -9.55 9.70
N GLN A 178 -54.70 -9.03 9.42
CA GLN A 178 -55.95 -9.26 10.15
C GLN A 178 -56.37 -10.73 10.06
#